data_AF-A0A9D1FDY5-F1
#
_entry.id   AF-A0A9D1FDY5-F1
#
_cell.length_a   1.000
_cell.length_b   1.000
_cell.length_c   1.000
_cell.angle_alpha   90.00
_cell.angle_beta   90.00
_cell.angle_gamma   90.00
#
_symmetry.space_group_name_H-M   'P 1'
#
loop_
_entity.id
_entity.type
_entity.pdbx_description
1 polymer ?
#
loop_
_entity_poly.entity_id
_entity_poly.type
_entity_poly.pdbx_seq_one_letter_code
_entity_poly.pdbx_strand_id
1 'polypeptide(L)'
;MKMMTYSEGIREGMSIRMRENPNVLLFGEDVGKFGGCFGVSMGMFDEFGPERVRDTPISEGAIIGCAVGAAATGLRPIAELMFCDFLTVGMDQLVNQAAKMRYMFGG
;
A
#
# COMPACT_ATOMS: atom_id res chain seq x y z
N MET A 1 -13.78 13.17 19.46
CA MET A 1 -13.41 12.73 18.09
C MET A 1 -13.34 13.96 17.20
N LYS A 2 -12.32 14.06 16.35
CA LYS A 2 -12.21 15.13 15.35
C LYS A 2 -13.12 14.76 14.17
N MET A 3 -13.87 15.71 13.61
CA MET A 3 -14.58 15.47 12.35
C MET A 3 -13.57 15.38 11.21
N MET A 4 -13.69 14.33 10.40
CA MET A 4 -12.80 14.03 9.28
C MET A 4 -13.66 13.57 8.09
N THR A 5 -13.22 13.88 6.89
CA THR A 5 -13.69 13.22 5.67
C THR A 5 -13.26 11.75 5.65
N TYR A 6 -13.85 10.97 4.75
CA TYR A 6 -13.50 9.57 4.59
C TYR A 6 -12.01 9.36 4.23
N SER A 7 -11.50 10.15 3.27
CA SER A 7 -10.09 10.12 2.86
C SER A 7 -9.15 10.50 4.01
N GLU A 8 -9.53 11.51 4.81
CA GLU A 8 -8.77 11.89 6.01
C GLU A 8 -8.74 10.78 7.06
N GLY A 9 -9.85 10.07 7.25
CA GLY A 9 -9.92 8.92 8.15
C GLY A 9 -9.02 7.77 7.73
N ILE A 10 -9.00 7.42 6.43
CA ILE A 10 -8.08 6.40 5.89
C ILE A 10 -6.64 6.84 6.12
N ARG A 11 -6.30 8.07 5.73
CA ARG A 11 -4.96 8.64 5.91
C ARG A 11 -4.52 8.59 7.37
N GLU A 12 -5.36 9.03 8.29
CA GLU A 12 -5.04 9.02 9.73
C GLU A 12 -4.75 7.60 10.22
N GLY A 13 -5.57 6.62 9.82
CA GLY A 13 -5.33 5.21 10.15
C GLY A 13 -3.99 4.69 9.64
N MET A 14 -3.64 5.01 8.39
CA MET A 14 -2.34 4.65 7.81
C MET A 14 -1.19 5.35 8.55
N SER A 15 -1.30 6.66 8.76
CA SER A 15 -0.26 7.48 9.40
C SER A 15 0.02 7.04 10.84
N ILE A 16 -1.01 6.70 11.64
CA ILE A 16 -0.81 6.15 12.99
C ILE A 16 0.07 4.91 12.93
N ARG A 17 -0.27 3.95 12.07
CA ARG A 17 0.48 2.69 11.94
C ARG A 17 1.90 2.89 11.40
N MET A 18 2.08 3.86 10.49
CA MET A 18 3.39 4.20 9.94
C MET A 18 4.31 4.90 10.95
N ARG A 19 3.77 5.71 11.86
CA ARG A 19 4.53 6.31 12.98
C ARG A 19 4.95 5.25 14.00
N GLU A 20 4.06 4.32 14.32
CA GLU A 20 4.31 3.27 15.33
C GLU A 20 5.25 2.17 14.85
N ASN A 21 5.26 1.87 13.54
CA ASN A 21 6.00 0.75 13.00
C ASN A 21 6.81 1.17 11.76
N PRO A 22 8.15 1.18 11.84
CA PRO A 22 9.00 1.56 10.72
C PRO A 22 8.91 0.59 9.53
N ASN A 23 8.37 -0.61 9.73
CA ASN A 23 8.19 -1.61 8.67
C ASN A 23 6.94 -1.38 7.82
N VAL A 24 6.05 -0.44 8.18
CA VAL A 24 4.84 -0.15 7.39
C VAL A 24 5.15 0.82 6.27
N LEU A 25 4.92 0.49 5.02
CA LEU A 25 5.28 1.34 3.89
C LEU A 25 4.13 1.39 2.88
N LEU A 26 3.95 2.54 2.24
CA LEU A 26 2.92 2.77 1.23
C LEU A 26 3.56 2.83 -0.15
N PHE A 27 3.01 2.11 -1.11
CA PHE A 27 3.36 2.29 -2.51
C PHE A 27 2.18 2.02 -3.43
N GLY A 28 2.23 2.63 -4.61
CA GLY A 28 1.19 2.58 -5.63
C GLY A 28 1.40 3.68 -6.67
N GLU A 29 0.47 3.80 -7.59
CA GLU A 29 0.52 4.84 -8.62
C GLU A 29 0.15 6.20 -8.02
N ASP A 30 1.01 7.20 -8.22
CA ASP A 30 0.84 8.59 -7.76
C ASP A 30 0.68 8.79 -6.23
N VAL A 31 0.93 7.77 -5.40
CA VAL A 31 0.78 7.86 -3.93
C VAL A 31 1.88 8.67 -3.25
N GLY A 32 2.99 8.92 -3.95
CA GLY A 32 4.18 9.62 -3.47
C GLY A 32 3.96 11.12 -3.35
N LYS A 33 4.77 11.91 -4.05
CA LYS A 33 4.72 13.39 -3.95
C LYS A 33 3.38 13.98 -4.37
N PHE A 34 2.68 13.32 -5.29
CA PHE A 34 1.37 13.76 -5.75
C PHE A 34 0.29 13.57 -4.68
N GLY A 35 0.44 12.56 -3.79
CA GLY A 35 -0.46 12.33 -2.66
C GLY A 35 -1.74 11.54 -2.99
N GLY A 36 -1.68 10.75 -4.06
CA GLY A 36 -2.75 9.88 -4.53
C GLY A 36 -3.78 10.62 -5.37
N CYS A 37 -4.39 9.94 -6.36
CA CYS A 37 -5.38 10.51 -7.27
C CYS A 37 -6.56 11.18 -6.54
N PHE A 38 -6.93 10.64 -5.38
CA PHE A 38 -8.03 11.12 -4.52
C PHE A 38 -7.56 11.93 -3.31
N GLY A 39 -6.27 12.26 -3.24
CA GLY A 39 -5.68 13.01 -2.13
C GLY A 39 -5.60 12.23 -0.81
N VAL A 40 -5.75 10.90 -0.83
CA VAL A 40 -5.75 10.05 0.38
C VAL A 40 -4.37 10.03 1.04
N SER A 41 -3.28 10.01 0.26
CA SER A 41 -1.91 9.98 0.81
C SER A 41 -1.24 11.36 0.88
N MET A 42 -2.01 12.45 0.72
CA MET A 42 -1.49 13.81 0.77
C MET A 42 -0.66 14.10 2.01
N GLY A 43 0.57 14.59 1.79
CA GLY A 43 1.53 14.95 2.84
C GLY A 43 2.28 13.78 3.46
N MET A 44 1.92 12.52 3.16
CA MET A 44 2.60 11.35 3.72
C MET A 44 4.04 11.21 3.19
N PHE A 45 4.29 11.60 1.94
CA PHE A 45 5.64 11.59 1.37
C PHE A 45 6.59 12.50 2.14
N ASP A 46 6.15 13.72 2.48
CA ASP A 46 6.97 14.68 3.23
C ASP A 46 7.17 14.24 4.68
N GLU A 47 6.17 13.59 5.28
CA GLU A 47 6.24 13.09 6.65
C GLU A 47 7.16 11.87 6.80
N PHE A 48 7.01 10.85 5.94
CA PHE A 48 7.66 9.55 6.12
C PHE A 48 8.87 9.33 5.19
N GLY A 49 9.03 10.18 4.18
CA GLY A 49 10.14 10.15 3.24
C GLY A 49 10.01 9.11 2.12
N PRO A 50 10.91 9.19 1.12
CA PRO A 50 10.85 8.40 -0.11
C PRO A 50 11.09 6.90 0.09
N GLU A 51 11.61 6.47 1.23
CA GLU A 51 11.78 5.03 1.50
C GLU A 51 10.50 4.37 2.03
N ARG A 52 9.54 5.18 2.50
CA ARG A 52 8.31 4.71 3.16
C ARG A 52 7.04 5.02 2.37
N VAL A 53 7.08 5.99 1.46
CA VAL A 53 6.00 6.33 0.53
C VAL A 53 6.58 6.44 -0.89
N ARG A 54 6.19 5.52 -1.78
CA ARG A 54 6.85 5.35 -3.10
C ARG A 54 5.85 5.26 -4.24
N ASP A 55 6.10 6.04 -5.29
CA ASP A 55 5.43 5.85 -6.57
C ASP A 55 5.92 4.55 -7.25
N THR A 56 5.01 3.85 -7.91
CA THR A 56 5.29 2.66 -8.72
C THR A 56 5.03 2.91 -10.20
N PRO A 57 5.61 2.10 -11.11
CA PRO A 57 5.12 2.00 -12.48
C PRO A 57 3.65 1.56 -12.51
N ILE A 58 2.98 1.81 -13.64
CA ILE A 58 1.62 1.35 -13.92
C ILE A 58 1.66 -0.15 -14.20
N SER A 59 1.56 -0.96 -13.15
CA SER A 59 1.60 -2.42 -13.21
C SER A 59 1.07 -3.03 -11.92
N GLU A 60 -0.21 -3.36 -11.90
CA GLU A 60 -0.91 -3.89 -10.73
C GLU A 60 -0.35 -5.24 -10.29
N GLY A 61 0.06 -6.07 -11.25
CA GLY A 61 0.79 -7.32 -10.98
C GLY A 61 2.10 -7.07 -10.24
N ALA A 62 2.90 -6.07 -10.65
CA ALA A 62 4.12 -5.72 -9.95
C ALA A 62 3.84 -5.13 -8.56
N ILE A 63 2.83 -4.26 -8.44
CA ILE A 63 2.41 -3.67 -7.16
C ILE A 63 2.05 -4.77 -6.15
N ILE A 64 1.14 -5.69 -6.52
CA ILE A 64 0.71 -6.76 -5.62
C ILE A 64 1.84 -7.76 -5.37
N GLY A 65 2.58 -8.16 -6.40
CA GLY A 65 3.70 -9.11 -6.25
C GLY A 65 4.81 -8.58 -5.33
N CYS A 66 5.17 -7.30 -5.47
CA CYS A 66 6.11 -6.63 -4.56
C CYS A 66 5.54 -6.56 -3.13
N ALA A 67 4.24 -6.31 -2.95
CA ALA A 67 3.61 -6.35 -1.63
C ALA A 67 3.71 -7.72 -0.98
N VAL A 68 3.46 -8.78 -1.74
CA VAL A 68 3.60 -10.16 -1.26
C VAL A 68 5.05 -10.44 -0.84
N GLY A 69 6.03 -10.12 -1.69
CA GLY A 69 7.45 -10.30 -1.38
C GLY A 69 7.90 -9.50 -0.16
N ALA A 70 7.56 -8.21 -0.10
CA ALA A 70 7.88 -7.33 1.03
C ALA A 70 7.28 -7.88 2.34
N ALA A 71 6.01 -8.29 2.32
CA ALA A 71 5.35 -8.89 3.48
C ALA A 71 6.02 -10.19 3.92
N ALA A 72 6.40 -11.06 2.98
CA ALA A 72 7.12 -12.30 3.26
C ALA A 72 8.49 -12.05 3.92
N THR A 73 9.13 -10.92 3.62
CA THR A 73 10.41 -10.51 4.23
C THR A 73 10.26 -9.74 5.56
N GLY A 74 9.06 -9.61 6.10
CA GLY A 74 8.80 -8.99 7.41
C GLY A 74 8.37 -7.52 7.36
N LEU A 75 8.29 -6.90 6.18
CA LEU A 75 7.69 -5.58 6.01
C LEU A 75 6.16 -5.65 6.11
N ARG A 76 5.50 -4.50 6.20
CA ARG A 76 4.04 -4.36 6.34
C ARG A 76 3.50 -3.42 5.26
N PRO A 77 3.51 -3.85 4.00
CA PRO A 77 3.16 -2.98 2.88
C PRO A 77 1.66 -2.64 2.86
N ILE A 78 1.38 -1.40 2.50
CA ILE A 78 0.08 -0.90 2.07
C ILE A 78 0.24 -0.66 0.57
N ALA A 79 -0.39 -1.50 -0.25
CA ALA A 79 -0.33 -1.41 -1.70
C ALA A 79 -1.63 -0.78 -2.21
N GLU A 80 -1.53 0.36 -2.89
CA GLU A 80 -2.68 1.06 -3.47
C GLU A 80 -2.81 0.72 -4.96
N LEU A 81 -4.03 0.37 -5.38
CA LEU A 81 -4.43 0.39 -6.79
C LEU A 81 -5.34 1.59 -6.98
N MET A 82 -5.13 2.35 -8.06
CA MET A 82 -5.84 3.61 -8.29
C MET A 82 -7.36 3.44 -8.35
N PHE A 83 -7.82 2.39 -9.03
CA PHE A 83 -9.22 2.01 -9.14
C PHE A 83 -9.38 0.51 -8.96
N CYS A 84 -10.51 0.09 -8.37
CA CYS A 84 -10.79 -1.33 -8.17
C CYS A 84 -10.99 -2.09 -9.51
N ASP A 85 -11.36 -1.39 -10.58
CA ASP A 85 -11.49 -1.93 -11.94
C ASP A 85 -10.19 -2.60 -12.43
N PHE A 86 -9.03 -2.12 -11.98
CA PHE A 86 -7.71 -2.63 -12.38
C PHE A 86 -7.23 -3.82 -11.54
N LEU A 87 -7.98 -4.20 -10.50
CA LEU A 87 -7.62 -5.34 -9.63
C LEU A 87 -7.38 -6.63 -10.42
N THR A 88 -8.14 -6.83 -11.49
CA THR A 88 -8.07 -8.05 -12.31
C THR A 88 -6.71 -8.24 -13.00
N VAL A 89 -5.93 -7.17 -13.20
CA VAL A 89 -4.58 -7.25 -13.80
C VAL A 89 -3.58 -7.91 -12.85
N GLY A 90 -3.74 -7.75 -11.53
CA GLY A 90 -2.88 -8.33 -10.51
C GLY A 90 -3.42 -9.61 -9.86
N MET A 91 -4.50 -10.19 -10.38
CA MET A 91 -5.22 -11.29 -9.72
C MET A 91 -4.38 -12.54 -9.46
N ASP A 92 -3.42 -12.87 -10.33
CA ASP A 92 -2.55 -14.03 -10.07
C ASP A 92 -1.71 -13.85 -8.80
N GLN A 93 -1.13 -12.65 -8.62
CA GLN A 93 -0.37 -12.32 -7.41
C GLN A 93 -1.27 -12.28 -6.17
N LEU A 94 -2.51 -11.81 -6.29
CA LEU A 94 -3.43 -11.75 -5.14
C LEU A 94 -3.98 -13.13 -4.75
N VAL A 95 -4.50 -13.89 -5.71
CA VAL A 95 -5.20 -15.16 -5.44
C VAL A 95 -4.23 -16.32 -5.25
N ASN A 96 -3.21 -16.41 -6.10
CA ASN A 96 -2.33 -17.58 -6.12
C ASN A 96 -1.11 -17.39 -5.23
N GLN A 97 -0.57 -16.17 -5.13
CA GLN A 97 0.57 -15.89 -4.26
C GLN A 97 0.10 -15.45 -2.87
N ALA A 98 -0.47 -14.25 -2.74
CA ALA A 98 -0.78 -13.62 -1.45
C ALA A 98 -1.70 -14.48 -0.57
N ALA A 99 -2.87 -14.86 -1.08
CA ALA A 99 -3.90 -15.52 -0.29
C ALA A 99 -3.50 -16.93 0.19
N LYS A 100 -2.63 -17.61 -0.58
CA LYS A 100 -2.27 -19.02 -0.34
C LYS A 100 -0.91 -19.18 0.33
N MET A 101 -0.04 -18.17 0.27
CA MET A 101 1.35 -18.23 0.74
C MET A 101 1.45 -18.88 2.12
N ARG A 102 0.69 -18.38 3.10
CA ARG A 102 0.66 -18.90 4.47
C ARG A 102 0.36 -20.42 4.53
N TYR A 103 -0.63 -20.86 3.77
CA TYR A 103 -1.04 -22.26 3.74
C TYR A 103 -0.02 -23.14 3.01
N MET A 104 0.48 -22.69 1.86
CA MET A 104 1.44 -23.43 1.04
C MET A 104 2.76 -23.69 1.77
N PHE A 105 3.21 -22.76 2.61
CA PHE A 105 4.45 -22.89 3.38
C PHE A 105 4.23 -23.42 4.81
N GLY A 106 3.00 -23.71 5.21
CA GLY A 106 2.67 -24.24 6.54
C GLY A 106 2.90 -23.27 7.70
N GLY A 107 2.82 -21.94 7.48
CA GLY A 107 3.17 -20.92 8.49
C GLY A 107 2.65 -19.54 8.18
#